data_AF-A0A2T4YNH6-F1
#
_entry.id   AF-A0A2T4YNH6-F1
#
_cell.length_a   1.000
_cell.length_b   1.000
_cell.length_c   1.000
_cell.angle_alpha   90.00
_cell.angle_beta   90.00
_cell.angle_gamma   90.00
#
_symmetry.space_group_name_H-M   'P 1'
#
loop_
_entity.id
_entity.type
_entity.pdbx_description
1 polymer ?
#
loop_
_entity_poly.entity_id
_entity_poly.type
_entity_poly.pdbx_seq_one_letter_code
_entity_poly.pdbx_strand_id
1 'polypeptide(L)'
;MAVKFAGTMNAINRGLDATKPAKGADMVEDWEAALADIETPGAKGILRDLASLRKQLEKDAPDADRVHALLHRLGAATTKIAEKADTSQDKLRALGEALTEAGEDSPDEEEDVAAAASPKRARKKA
;
A
#
# COMPACT_ATOMS: atom_id res chain seq x y z
N MET A 1 19.80 10.16 -11.46
CA MET A 1 19.33 9.44 -10.25
C MET A 1 18.19 8.51 -10.68
N ALA A 2 18.43 7.21 -10.80
CA ALA A 2 17.38 6.26 -11.14
C ALA A 2 16.59 5.98 -9.86
N VAL A 3 15.39 6.54 -9.76
CA VAL A 3 14.54 6.27 -8.59
C VAL A 3 14.32 4.76 -8.52
N LYS A 4 14.74 4.11 -7.44
CA LYS A 4 14.72 2.65 -7.26
C LYS A 4 13.30 2.09 -7.03
N PHE A 5 12.28 2.71 -7.64
CA PHE A 5 10.89 2.20 -7.68
C PHE A 5 10.82 0.74 -8.15
N ALA A 6 11.79 0.29 -8.95
CA ALA A 6 11.85 -1.07 -9.47
C ALA A 6 11.88 -2.15 -8.38
N GLY A 7 12.52 -1.89 -7.23
CA GLY A 7 12.51 -2.82 -6.11
C GLY A 7 11.11 -2.98 -5.53
N THR A 8 10.46 -1.86 -5.24
CA THR A 8 9.10 -1.76 -4.70
C THR A 8 8.06 -2.35 -5.65
N MET A 9 8.11 -1.99 -6.94
CA MET A 9 7.25 -2.59 -7.98
C MET A 9 7.45 -4.10 -8.08
N ASN A 10 8.67 -4.60 -7.94
CA ASN A 10 8.92 -6.04 -8.02
C ASN A 10 8.45 -6.82 -6.78
N ALA A 11 8.44 -6.20 -5.59
CA ALA A 11 7.83 -6.82 -4.40
C ALA A 11 6.30 -6.80 -4.47
N ILE A 12 5.72 -5.66 -4.89
CA ILE A 12 4.28 -5.51 -5.13
C ILE A 12 3.80 -6.54 -6.17
N ASN A 13 4.47 -6.65 -7.32
CA ASN A 13 4.13 -7.63 -8.36
C ASN A 13 4.26 -9.10 -7.91
N ARG A 14 4.96 -9.38 -6.81
CA ARG A 14 5.13 -10.73 -6.24
C ARG A 14 4.19 -10.99 -5.06
N GLY A 15 3.33 -10.03 -4.72
CA GLY A 15 2.52 -10.04 -3.50
C GLY A 15 3.32 -9.51 -2.32
N LEU A 16 2.79 -8.48 -1.66
CA LEU A 16 3.39 -7.90 -0.45
C LEU A 16 3.43 -8.90 0.70
N ASP A 17 2.50 -9.85 0.76
CA ASP A 17 2.46 -10.92 1.78
C ASP A 17 3.65 -11.89 1.69
N ALA A 18 4.19 -12.08 0.48
CA ALA A 18 5.39 -12.89 0.27
C ALA A 18 6.68 -12.12 0.63
N THR A 19 6.58 -10.81 0.89
CA THR A 19 7.72 -9.97 1.24
C THR A 19 7.93 -9.98 2.75
N LYS A 20 9.07 -10.50 3.19
CA LYS A 20 9.43 -10.48 4.61
C LYS A 20 9.45 -9.03 5.14
N PRO A 21 8.95 -8.75 6.36
CA PRO A 21 8.90 -7.41 6.93
C PRO A 21 10.24 -6.66 6.87
N ALA A 22 11.34 -7.35 7.19
CA ALA A 22 12.70 -6.79 7.09
C ALA A 22 13.05 -6.32 5.67
N LYS A 23 12.64 -7.08 4.65
CA LYS A 23 12.88 -6.68 3.26
C LYS A 23 12.00 -5.49 2.86
N GLY A 24 10.77 -5.42 3.38
CA GLY A 24 9.91 -4.25 3.24
C GLY A 24 10.53 -3.00 3.88
N ALA A 25 11.12 -3.12 5.07
CA ALA A 25 11.78 -2.02 5.76
C ALA A 25 12.97 -1.45 4.95
N ASP A 26 13.84 -2.32 4.41
CA ASP A 26 14.95 -1.90 3.53
C ASP A 26 14.44 -1.12 2.31
N MET A 27 13.34 -1.58 1.73
CA MET A 27 12.75 -0.97 0.54
C MET A 27 12.13 0.39 0.84
N VAL A 28 11.53 0.55 2.02
CA VAL A 28 11.02 1.83 2.51
C VAL A 28 12.18 2.80 2.77
N GLU A 29 13.27 2.36 3.40
CA GLU A 29 14.46 3.18 3.64
C GLU A 29 15.10 3.70 2.34
N ASP A 30 15.26 2.84 1.33
CA ASP A 30 15.71 3.24 -0.01
C ASP A 30 14.79 4.32 -0.62
N TRP A 31 13.49 4.24 -0.33
CA TRP A 31 12.49 5.17 -0.83
C TRP A 31 12.52 6.52 -0.11
N GLU A 32 12.74 6.50 1.21
CA GLU A 32 12.98 7.71 2.01
C GLU A 32 14.22 8.46 1.50
N ALA A 33 15.32 7.75 1.27
CA ALA A 33 16.55 8.35 0.74
C ALA A 33 16.34 8.99 -0.63
N ALA A 34 15.58 8.34 -1.52
CA ALA A 34 15.28 8.87 -2.84
C ALA A 34 14.38 10.11 -2.80
N LEU A 35 13.44 10.18 -1.85
CA LEU A 35 12.51 11.30 -1.68
C LEU A 35 13.10 12.46 -0.87
N ALA A 36 14.11 12.22 -0.03
CA ALA A 36 14.72 13.24 0.82
C ALA A 36 15.33 14.39 0.02
N ASP A 37 15.87 14.09 -1.17
CA ASP A 37 16.50 15.06 -2.06
C ASP A 37 15.49 15.72 -3.04
N ILE A 38 14.21 15.32 -3.01
CA ILE A 38 13.18 15.78 -3.95
C ILE A 38 12.34 16.90 -3.32
N GLU A 39 12.47 18.11 -3.86
CA GLU A 39 11.67 19.28 -3.44
C GLU A 39 10.29 19.33 -4.12
N THR A 40 9.53 18.24 -4.08
CA THR A 40 8.16 18.21 -4.63
C THR A 40 7.11 18.53 -3.57
N PRO A 41 6.19 19.48 -3.81
CA PRO A 41 5.08 19.75 -2.90
C PRO A 41 4.24 18.50 -2.63
N GLY A 42 4.29 18.01 -1.39
CA GLY A 42 3.63 16.76 -0.97
C GLY A 42 4.60 15.65 -0.55
N ALA A 43 5.87 15.70 -1.00
CA ALA A 43 6.89 14.69 -0.68
C ALA A 43 7.16 14.57 0.83
N LYS A 44 7.10 15.68 1.57
CA LYS A 44 7.24 15.68 3.05
C LYS A 44 6.16 14.86 3.78
N GLY A 45 4.97 14.74 3.19
CA GLY A 45 3.90 13.88 3.72
C GLY A 45 4.25 12.41 3.54
N ILE A 46 4.64 12.05 2.32
CA ILE A 46 5.08 10.69 1.96
C ILE A 46 6.25 10.26 2.84
N LEU A 47 7.29 11.10 3.01
CA LEU A 47 8.42 10.79 3.89
C LEU A 47 8.00 10.48 5.34
N ARG A 48 6.99 11.17 5.87
CA ARG A 48 6.47 10.91 7.22
C ARG A 48 5.73 9.58 7.31
N ASP A 49 4.94 9.26 6.30
CA ASP A 49 4.19 8.01 6.25
C ASP A 49 5.14 6.82 6.00
N LEU A 50 6.19 6.99 5.20
CA LEU A 50 7.27 6.01 5.02
C LEU A 50 8.01 5.72 6.31
N ALA A 51 8.41 6.75 7.06
CA ALA A 51 9.06 6.56 8.36
C ALA A 51 8.17 5.81 9.34
N SER A 52 6.85 6.03 9.25
CA SER A 52 5.88 5.32 10.08
C SER A 52 5.72 3.86 9.65
N LEU A 53 5.72 3.58 8.34
CA LEU A 53 5.65 2.23 7.78
C LEU A 53 6.89 1.43 8.13
N ARG A 54 8.09 1.99 7.94
CA ARG A 54 9.36 1.37 8.32
C ARG A 54 9.36 0.95 9.79
N LYS A 55 9.02 1.87 10.69
CA LYS A 55 8.92 1.59 12.14
C LYS A 55 7.91 0.50 12.46
N GLN A 56 6.88 0.30 11.63
CA GLN A 56 5.88 -0.73 11.85
C GLN A 56 6.39 -2.11 11.39
N LEU A 57 7.17 -2.15 10.30
CA LEU A 57 7.79 -3.36 9.75
C LEU A 57 9.01 -3.83 10.56
N GLU A 58 9.69 -2.92 11.27
CA GLU A 58 10.82 -3.23 12.16
C GLU A 58 10.39 -3.82 13.51
N LYS A 59 9.08 -3.85 13.83
CA LYS A 59 8.59 -4.47 15.06
C LYS A 59 8.57 -5.99 14.93
N ASP A 60 8.81 -6.68 16.05
CA ASP A 60 8.67 -8.13 16.14
C ASP A 60 7.24 -8.61 15.82
N ALA A 61 6.24 -7.79 16.16
CA ALA A 61 4.84 -7.98 15.79
C ALA A 61 4.30 -6.70 15.11
N PRO A 62 4.35 -6.64 13.77
CA PRO A 62 3.70 -5.58 13.02
C PRO A 62 2.19 -5.57 13.24
N ASP A 63 1.61 -4.38 13.25
CA ASP A 63 0.18 -4.10 13.36
C ASP A 63 -0.32 -4.02 11.93
N ALA A 64 -1.02 -5.07 11.49
CA ALA A 64 -1.48 -5.23 10.11
C ALA A 64 -2.40 -4.07 9.71
N ASP A 65 -3.42 -3.76 10.52
CA ASP A 65 -4.36 -2.65 10.27
C ASP A 65 -3.62 -1.33 10.05
N ARG A 66 -2.59 -1.08 10.86
CA ARG A 66 -1.77 0.11 10.73
C ARG A 66 -0.89 0.09 9.48
N VAL A 67 -0.33 -1.07 9.11
CA VAL A 67 0.43 -1.23 7.85
C VAL A 67 -0.49 -0.95 6.66
N HIS A 68 -1.66 -1.57 6.59
CA HIS A 68 -2.64 -1.37 5.52
C HIS A 68 -3.09 0.09 5.41
N ALA A 69 -3.41 0.73 6.55
CA ALA A 69 -3.78 2.15 6.57
C ALA A 69 -2.64 3.07 6.09
N LEU A 70 -1.37 2.71 6.36
CA LEU A 70 -0.21 3.45 5.86
C LEU A 70 0.01 3.23 4.37
N LEU A 71 -0.13 1.99 3.88
CA LEU A 71 -0.05 1.67 2.45
C LEU A 71 -1.11 2.44 1.65
N HIS A 72 -2.35 2.47 2.12
CA HIS A 72 -3.44 3.22 1.47
C HIS A 72 -3.14 4.73 1.41
N ARG A 73 -2.65 5.34 2.51
CA ARG A 73 -2.27 6.76 2.53
C ARG A 73 -1.09 7.05 1.60
N LEU A 74 -0.08 6.19 1.60
CA LEU A 74 1.08 6.29 0.72
C LEU A 74 0.66 6.19 -0.75
N GLY A 75 -0.24 5.26 -1.08
CA GLY A 75 -0.81 5.12 -2.40
C GLY A 75 -1.51 6.38 -2.89
N ALA A 76 -2.47 6.89 -2.11
CA ALA A 76 -3.19 8.12 -2.42
C ALA A 76 -2.27 9.35 -2.58
N ALA A 77 -1.29 9.50 -1.68
CA ALA A 77 -0.33 10.59 -1.75
C ALA A 77 0.59 10.47 -2.99
N THR A 78 1.00 9.25 -3.34
CA THR A 78 1.87 8.97 -4.50
C THR A 78 1.14 9.25 -5.80
N THR A 79 -0.12 8.82 -5.94
CA THR A 79 -0.97 9.15 -7.10
C THR A 79 -1.16 10.66 -7.24
N LYS A 80 -1.35 11.38 -6.13
CA LYS A 80 -1.47 12.85 -6.15
C LYS A 80 -0.19 13.57 -6.55
N ILE A 81 0.98 13.01 -6.23
CA ILE A 81 2.27 13.53 -6.71
C ILE A 81 2.45 13.20 -8.20
N ALA A 82 1.99 12.02 -8.66
CA ALA A 82 2.05 11.64 -10.06
C ALA A 82 1.40 12.70 -10.97
N GLU A 83 0.24 13.24 -10.59
CA GLU A 83 -0.46 14.30 -11.33
C GLU A 83 0.34 15.60 -11.49
N LYS A 84 1.36 15.79 -10.66
CA LYS A 84 2.22 16.98 -10.64
C LYS A 84 3.63 16.69 -11.17
N ALA A 85 3.92 15.46 -11.55
CA ALA A 85 5.25 15.04 -11.95
C ALA A 85 5.43 15.25 -13.46
N ASP A 86 6.39 16.09 -13.85
CA ASP A 86 6.71 16.31 -15.26
C ASP A 86 7.28 15.06 -15.95
N THR A 87 7.88 14.16 -15.18
CA THR A 87 8.44 12.90 -15.65
C THR A 87 8.01 11.75 -14.78
N SER A 88 7.84 10.56 -15.38
CA SER A 88 7.46 9.33 -14.67
C SER A 88 6.05 9.34 -14.04
N GLN A 89 5.15 10.22 -14.48
CA GLN A 89 3.75 10.27 -14.05
C GLN A 89 3.08 8.89 -14.07
N ASP A 90 3.14 8.17 -15.20
CA ASP A 90 2.46 6.86 -15.32
C ASP A 90 3.02 5.82 -14.34
N LYS A 91 4.33 5.85 -14.09
CA LYS A 91 4.99 4.94 -13.13
C LYS A 91 4.60 5.27 -11.70
N LEU A 92 4.53 6.56 -11.36
CA LEU A 92 4.11 7.02 -10.04
C LEU A 92 2.63 6.73 -9.79
N ARG A 93 1.78 6.88 -10.80
CA ARG A 93 0.36 6.54 -10.73
C ARG A 93 0.17 5.04 -10.53
N ALA A 94 0.79 4.21 -11.35
CA ALA A 94 0.71 2.76 -11.21
C ALA A 94 1.21 2.27 -9.84
N LEU A 95 2.27 2.89 -9.31
CA LEU A 95 2.75 2.60 -7.96
C LEU A 95 1.76 3.04 -6.89
N GLY A 96 1.18 4.23 -7.01
CA GLY A 96 0.20 4.73 -6.06
C GLY A 96 -1.07 3.88 -6.01
N GLU A 97 -1.54 3.42 -7.18
CA GLU A 97 -2.66 2.48 -7.30
C GLU A 97 -2.34 1.15 -6.62
N ALA A 98 -1.18 0.56 -6.91
CA ALA A 98 -0.81 -0.72 -6.32
C ALA A 98 -0.57 -0.67 -4.80
N LEU A 99 -0.07 0.46 -4.28
CA LEU A 99 0.01 0.68 -2.82
C LEU A 99 -1.36 0.87 -2.17
N THR A 100 -2.30 1.46 -2.89
CA THR A 100 -3.69 1.61 -2.43
C THR A 100 -4.35 0.24 -2.35
N GLU A 101 -4.26 -0.54 -3.42
CA GLU A 101 -4.79 -1.91 -3.51
C GLU A 101 -4.21 -2.81 -2.41
N ALA A 102 -2.89 -2.78 -2.19
CA ALA A 102 -2.26 -3.53 -1.10
C ALA A 102 -2.66 -3.06 0.32
N GLY A 103 -3.10 -1.81 0.44
CA GLY A 103 -3.69 -1.29 1.68
C GLY A 103 -5.17 -1.66 1.85
N GLU A 104 -5.86 -2.02 0.76
CA GLU A 104 -7.27 -2.44 0.75
C GLU A 104 -7.44 -3.95 0.91
N ASP A 105 -6.40 -4.74 0.65
CA ASP A 105 -6.36 -6.20 0.89
C ASP A 105 -6.31 -6.51 2.40
N SER A 106 -7.28 -5.97 3.15
CA SER A 106 -7.80 -6.60 4.34
C SER A 106 -8.70 -7.73 3.85
N PRO A 107 -8.59 -8.97 4.37
CA PRO A 107 -9.49 -10.05 4.00
C PRO A 107 -10.91 -9.78 4.53
N ASP A 108 -11.63 -8.87 3.88
CA ASP A 108 -13.08 -8.70 3.97
C ASP A 108 -13.80 -9.58 2.93
N GLU A 109 -13.09 -10.54 2.32
CA GLU A 109 -13.73 -11.58 1.49
C GLU A 109 -14.47 -12.66 2.31
N GLU A 110 -14.43 -12.63 3.65
CA GLU A 110 -15.21 -13.57 4.48
C GLU A 110 -16.68 -13.12 4.72
N GLU A 111 -17.05 -11.86 4.49
CA GLU A 111 -18.44 -11.41 4.78
C GLU A 111 -19.42 -11.58 3.60
N ASP A 112 -18.95 -11.76 2.36
CA ASP A 112 -19.84 -11.93 1.20
C ASP A 112 -20.27 -13.39 0.96
N VAL A 113 -19.57 -14.37 1.56
CA VAL A 113 -19.94 -15.80 1.47
C VAL A 113 -21.08 -16.16 2.44
N ALA A 114 -21.22 -15.43 3.56
CA ALA A 114 -22.25 -15.71 4.56
C ALA A 114 -23.67 -15.33 4.09
N ALA A 115 -23.81 -14.32 3.21
CA ALA A 115 -25.10 -13.88 2.68
C ALA A 115 -25.72 -14.87 1.67
N ALA A 116 -24.90 -15.67 0.99
CA ALA A 116 -25.36 -16.66 0.01
C ALA A 116 -25.90 -17.96 0.64
N ALA A 117 -25.65 -18.22 1.92
CA ALA A 117 -25.96 -19.50 2.57
C ALA A 117 -27.39 -19.62 3.15
N SER A 118 -28.19 -18.57 3.15
CA SER A 118 -29.56 -18.61 3.74
C SER A 118 -30.67 -18.18 2.78
N PRO A 119 -31.09 -19.04 1.84
CA PRO A 119 -32.41 -18.90 1.27
C PRO A 119 -33.43 -19.31 2.34
N LYS A 120 -33.89 -18.33 3.13
CA LYS A 120 -35.02 -18.45 4.06
C LYS A 120 -36.29 -18.68 3.24
N ARG A 121 -36.48 -19.91 2.72
CA ARG A 121 -37.72 -20.33 2.06
C ARG A 121 -38.81 -20.47 3.12
N ALA A 122 -39.52 -19.36 3.32
CA ALA A 122 -40.83 -19.35 3.92
C ALA A 122 -41.75 -20.33 3.16
N ARG A 123 -42.06 -21.48 3.77
CA ARG A 123 -43.24 -22.26 3.39
C ARG A 123 -44.37 -21.87 4.33
N LYS A 124 -45.20 -20.94 3.85
CA LYS A 124 -46.48 -20.57 4.46
C LYS A 124 -47.60 -20.99 3.50
N LYS A 125 -48.64 -21.62 4.09
CA LYS A 125 -49.96 -22.03 3.57
C LYS A 125 -49.98 -23.39 2.84
N ALA A 126 -50.99 -24.25 3.00
CA ALA A 126 -52.32 -24.10 3.60
C ALA A 126 -52.69 -25.33 4.44
#